data_AF-A0A316I243-F1
#
_entry.id   AF-A0A316I243-F1
#
_cell.length_a   1.000
_cell.length_b   1.000
_cell.length_c   1.000
_cell.angle_alpha   90.00
_cell.angle_beta   90.00
_cell.angle_gamma   90.00
#
_symmetry.space_group_name_H-M   'P 1'
#
loop_
_entity.id
_entity.type
_entity.pdbx_description
1 polymer ?
#
loop_
_entity_poly.entity_id
_entity_poly.type
_entity_poly.pdbx_seq_one_letter_code
_entity_poly.pdbx_strand_id
1 'polypeptide(L)'
;MAITARQSQALHDLTTRGVLSADQESAVRDALEETGAPPRVADRVTELAAYVGGGLVLGGAALLLGLSWEDMSRLTRVGVLGAATVLLLVAAVAVGGRSVRAVTGVRRRVVSTLFSLAVVTAAFTAGTAVSSREFVVGATTGFVVAVAAYLLVPTALACLTLAAAAIATVIAWTTEYAADVPLVVGVALFALGLIGALLSLWTFCDRCRSRWRSVPRPRCSAPSNRWAATHG
;
A
#
# COMPACT_ATOMS: atom_id res chain seq x y z
N MET A 1 -24.21 13.91 -4.88
CA MET A 1 -24.23 15.05 -5.79
C MET A 1 -25.26 14.80 -6.87
N ALA A 2 -26.41 15.48 -6.83
CA ALA A 2 -27.39 15.40 -7.91
C ALA A 2 -26.80 15.99 -9.21
N ILE A 3 -27.22 15.47 -10.36
CA ILE A 3 -26.83 16.02 -11.67
C ILE A 3 -27.17 17.52 -11.68
N THR A 4 -26.20 18.36 -12.06
CA THR A 4 -26.49 19.78 -12.22
C THR A 4 -27.32 20.02 -13.48
N ALA A 5 -28.15 21.07 -13.50
CA ALA A 5 -28.94 21.42 -14.69
C ALA A 5 -28.07 21.53 -15.96
N ARG A 6 -26.83 22.05 -15.83
CA ARG A 6 -25.86 22.10 -16.94
C ARG A 6 -25.39 20.72 -17.42
N GLN A 7 -25.13 19.78 -16.51
CA GLN A 7 -24.74 18.41 -16.88
C GLN A 7 -25.90 17.68 -17.56
N SER A 8 -27.13 17.84 -17.06
CA SER A 8 -28.33 17.29 -17.69
C SER A 8 -28.51 17.82 -19.12
N GLN A 9 -28.29 19.13 -19.31
CA GLN A 9 -28.42 19.77 -20.62
C GLN A 9 -27.29 19.36 -21.58
N ALA A 10 -26.06 19.19 -21.09
CA ALA A 10 -24.95 18.72 -21.92
C ALA A 10 -25.12 17.26 -22.36
N LEU A 11 -25.67 16.39 -21.50
CA LEU A 11 -26.03 15.01 -21.86
C LEU A 11 -27.10 14.98 -22.95
N HIS A 12 -28.16 15.79 -22.77
CA HIS A 12 -29.23 15.89 -23.74
C HIS A 12 -28.77 16.45 -25.10
N ASP A 13 -27.82 17.39 -25.08
CA ASP A 13 -27.19 17.95 -26.29
C ASP A 13 -26.33 16.91 -27.05
N LEU A 14 -25.66 16.01 -26.32
CA LEU A 14 -24.91 14.90 -26.93
C LEU A 14 -25.83 13.85 -27.57
N THR A 15 -27.01 13.63 -26.98
CA THR A 15 -28.05 12.76 -27.55
C THR A 15 -28.68 13.36 -28.79
N THR A 16 -29.03 14.65 -28.77
CA THR A 16 -29.59 15.35 -29.94
C THR A 16 -28.59 15.50 -31.09
N ARG A 17 -27.29 15.58 -30.79
CA ARG A 17 -26.22 15.50 -31.81
C ARG A 17 -25.93 14.08 -32.31
N GLY A 18 -26.63 13.06 -31.80
CA GLY A 18 -26.46 11.66 -32.20
C GLY A 18 -25.15 11.01 -31.74
N VAL A 19 -24.42 11.66 -30.82
CA VAL A 19 -23.19 11.10 -30.23
C VAL A 19 -23.53 10.00 -29.23
N LEU A 20 -24.67 10.14 -28.53
CA LEU A 20 -25.23 9.15 -27.62
C LEU A 20 -26.63 8.74 -28.09
N SER A 21 -27.01 7.50 -27.81
CA SER A 21 -28.42 7.06 -27.89
C SER A 21 -29.21 7.48 -26.65
N ALA A 22 -30.54 7.54 -26.77
CA ALA A 22 -31.43 7.85 -25.65
C ALA A 22 -31.26 6.87 -24.48
N ASP A 23 -31.03 5.59 -24.79
CA ASP A 23 -30.78 4.55 -23.78
C ASP A 23 -29.46 4.77 -23.03
N GLN A 24 -28.42 5.24 -23.73
CA GLN A 24 -27.14 5.60 -23.11
C GLN A 24 -27.25 6.87 -22.26
N GLU A 25 -28.07 7.85 -22.65
CA GLU A 25 -28.34 9.03 -21.83
C GLU A 25 -28.99 8.63 -20.50
N SER A 26 -30.01 7.77 -20.56
CA SER A 26 -30.68 7.24 -19.36
C SER A 26 -29.71 6.48 -18.47
N ALA A 27 -28.92 5.57 -19.04
CA ALA A 27 -27.96 4.77 -18.28
C ALA A 27 -26.89 5.62 -17.58
N VAL A 28 -26.42 6.70 -18.23
CA VAL A 28 -25.44 7.62 -17.63
C VAL A 28 -26.09 8.49 -16.55
N ARG A 29 -27.35 8.92 -16.74
CA ARG A 29 -28.12 9.67 -15.75
C ARG A 29 -28.33 8.85 -14.48
N ASP A 30 -28.79 7.60 -14.63
CA ASP A 30 -29.01 6.68 -13.53
C ASP A 30 -27.71 6.41 -12.76
N ALA A 31 -26.60 6.15 -13.47
CA ALA A 31 -25.30 5.93 -12.85
C ALA A 31 -24.78 7.17 -12.08
N LEU A 32 -25.05 8.37 -12.58
CA LEU A 32 -24.66 9.63 -11.92
C LEU A 32 -25.52 9.94 -10.68
N GLU A 33 -26.80 9.60 -10.73
CA GLU A 33 -27.71 9.73 -9.57
C GLU A 33 -27.39 8.71 -8.48
N GLU A 34 -27.07 7.46 -8.85
CA GLU A 34 -26.64 6.41 -7.94
C GLU A 34 -25.33 6.77 -7.22
N THR A 35 -24.38 7.37 -7.95
CA THR A 35 -23.13 7.91 -7.37
C THR A 35 -23.38 9.17 -6.51
N GLY A 36 -24.55 9.80 -6.70
CA GLY A 36 -24.92 11.07 -6.12
C GLY A 36 -25.72 10.99 -4.81
N ALA A 37 -26.28 9.85 -4.46
CA ALA A 37 -27.09 9.72 -3.25
C ALA A 37 -26.24 9.99 -1.99
N PRO A 38 -26.66 10.89 -1.08
CA PRO A 38 -25.98 11.06 0.20
C PRO A 38 -26.06 9.74 0.98
N PRO A 39 -24.96 9.30 1.63
CA PRO A 39 -24.97 8.08 2.43
C PRO A 39 -26.05 8.20 3.50
N ARG A 40 -26.87 7.15 3.66
CA ARG A 40 -27.99 7.15 4.60
C ARG A 40 -27.43 7.25 6.02
N VAL A 41 -28.21 7.80 6.95
CA VAL A 41 -27.82 7.85 8.38
C VAL A 41 -27.50 6.44 8.89
N ALA A 42 -28.25 5.43 8.44
CA ALA A 42 -27.98 4.02 8.73
C ALA A 42 -26.57 3.60 8.29
N ASP A 43 -26.14 3.95 7.07
CA ASP A 43 -24.81 3.60 6.55
C ASP A 43 -23.69 4.22 7.42
N ARG A 44 -23.88 5.47 7.86
CA ARG A 44 -22.93 6.15 8.76
C ARG A 44 -22.88 5.52 10.15
N VAL A 45 -24.03 5.10 10.69
CA VAL A 45 -24.10 4.40 11.97
C VAL A 45 -23.43 3.03 11.86
N THR A 46 -23.64 2.31 10.75
CA THR A 46 -22.96 1.04 10.47
C THR A 46 -21.45 1.22 10.35
N GLU A 47 -20.99 2.26 9.66
CA GLU A 47 -19.57 2.59 9.54
C GLU A 47 -18.95 2.92 10.92
N LEU A 48 -19.62 3.75 11.73
CA LEU A 48 -19.16 4.07 13.07
C LEU A 48 -19.14 2.83 13.98
N ALA A 49 -20.20 2.00 13.93
CA ALA A 49 -20.27 0.76 14.68
C ALA A 49 -19.15 -0.21 14.28
N ALA A 50 -18.77 -0.26 13.00
CA ALA A 50 -17.64 -1.05 12.52
C ALA A 50 -16.30 -0.53 13.06
N TYR A 51 -16.07 0.79 13.07
CA TYR A 51 -14.85 1.36 13.65
C TYR A 51 -14.76 1.19 15.16
N VAL A 52 -15.86 1.44 15.87
CA VAL A 52 -15.94 1.25 17.33
C VAL A 52 -15.76 -0.22 17.67
N GLY A 53 -16.45 -1.12 16.97
CA GLY A 53 -16.32 -2.56 17.16
C GLY A 53 -14.90 -3.05 16.89
N GLY A 54 -14.29 -2.63 15.78
CA GLY A 54 -12.90 -2.96 15.46
C GLY A 54 -11.92 -2.43 16.50
N GLY A 55 -12.10 -1.18 16.94
CA GLY A 55 -11.29 -0.56 17.99
C GLY A 55 -11.42 -1.27 19.33
N LEU A 56 -12.63 -1.66 19.74
CA LEU A 56 -12.88 -2.41 20.96
C LEU A 56 -12.29 -3.82 20.91
N VAL A 57 -12.40 -4.52 19.77
CA VAL A 57 -11.79 -5.86 19.60
C VAL A 57 -10.27 -5.77 19.69
N LEU A 58 -9.65 -4.81 18.99
CA LEU A 58 -8.20 -4.62 19.05
C LEU A 58 -7.73 -4.17 20.43
N GLY A 59 -8.42 -3.23 21.06
CA GLY A 59 -8.12 -2.75 22.41
C GLY A 59 -8.26 -3.85 23.46
N GLY A 60 -9.34 -4.63 23.39
CA GLY A 60 -9.56 -5.78 24.27
C GLY A 60 -8.50 -6.87 24.09
N ALA A 61 -8.13 -7.20 22.84
CA ALA A 61 -7.05 -8.15 22.58
C ALA A 61 -5.70 -7.65 23.10
N ALA A 62 -5.38 -6.36 22.93
CA ALA A 62 -4.15 -5.76 23.43
C ALA A 62 -4.11 -5.73 24.97
N LEU A 63 -5.22 -5.38 25.63
CA LEU A 63 -5.33 -5.41 27.09
C LEU A 63 -5.22 -6.83 27.64
N LEU A 64 -5.93 -7.79 27.03
CA LEU A 64 -5.86 -9.19 27.43
C LEU A 64 -4.43 -9.71 27.30
N LEU A 65 -3.79 -9.48 26.15
CA LEU A 65 -2.40 -9.87 25.94
C LEU A 65 -1.50 -9.20 26.97
N GLY A 66 -1.61 -7.89 27.18
CA GLY A 66 -0.76 -7.18 28.15
C GLY A 66 -0.90 -7.69 29.59
N LEU A 67 -2.11 -8.03 30.02
CA LEU A 67 -2.38 -8.52 31.38
C LEU A 67 -2.01 -9.99 31.57
N SER A 68 -2.14 -10.82 30.53
CA SER A 68 -1.92 -12.27 30.61
C SER A 68 -0.59 -12.73 30.02
N TRP A 69 0.19 -11.83 29.41
CA TRP A 69 1.41 -12.18 28.69
C TRP A 69 2.32 -13.03 29.56
N GLU A 70 2.63 -12.56 30.78
CA GLU A 70 3.60 -13.23 31.64
C GLU A 70 3.13 -14.58 32.16
N ASP A 71 1.82 -14.75 32.35
CA ASP A 71 1.23 -16.02 32.79
C ASP A 71 1.07 -17.04 31.65
N MET A 72 1.14 -16.60 30.39
CA MET A 72 1.02 -17.50 29.25
C MET A 72 2.29 -18.32 29.04
N SER A 73 2.09 -19.62 28.84
CA SER A 73 3.16 -20.49 28.34
C SER A 73 3.70 -19.98 26.99
N ARG A 74 4.99 -20.21 26.72
CA ARG A 74 5.62 -19.88 25.44
C ARG A 74 4.83 -20.43 24.25
N LEU A 75 4.35 -21.67 24.35
CA LEU A 75 3.56 -22.31 23.30
C LEU A 75 2.25 -21.56 23.05
N THR A 76 1.58 -21.10 24.10
CA THR A 76 0.36 -20.29 24.00
C THR A 76 0.64 -18.95 23.32
N ARG A 77 1.70 -18.25 23.73
CA ARG A 77 2.10 -16.96 23.10
C ARG A 77 2.37 -17.14 21.61
N VAL A 78 3.14 -18.16 21.22
CA VAL A 78 3.42 -18.50 19.82
C VAL A 78 2.14 -18.87 19.08
N GLY A 79 1.27 -19.67 19.68
CA GLY A 79 0.00 -20.09 19.08
C GLY A 79 -0.92 -18.90 18.79
N VAL A 80 -1.08 -17.99 19.74
CA VAL A 80 -1.94 -16.80 19.59
C VAL A 80 -1.36 -15.84 18.55
N LEU A 81 -0.06 -15.54 18.59
CA LEU A 81 0.58 -14.65 17.61
C LEU A 81 0.62 -15.26 16.21
N GLY A 82 0.88 -16.57 16.12
CA GLY A 82 0.85 -17.32 14.87
C GLY A 82 -0.54 -17.34 14.25
N ALA A 83 -1.58 -17.61 15.05
CA ALA A 83 -2.96 -17.56 14.61
C ALA A 83 -3.36 -16.14 14.14
N ALA A 84 -2.99 -15.11 14.88
CA ALA A 84 -3.22 -13.71 14.48
C ALA A 84 -2.54 -13.39 13.14
N THR A 85 -1.29 -13.83 12.96
CA THR A 85 -0.55 -13.66 11.70
C THR A 85 -1.28 -14.31 10.53
N VAL A 86 -1.71 -15.57 10.69
CA VAL A 86 -2.45 -16.30 9.64
C VAL A 86 -3.78 -15.60 9.33
N LEU A 87 -4.54 -15.19 10.35
CA LEU A 87 -5.81 -14.49 10.17
C LEU A 87 -5.63 -13.17 9.41
N LEU A 88 -4.60 -12.38 9.75
CA LEU A 88 -4.29 -11.13 9.06
C LEU A 88 -3.91 -11.35 7.58
N LEU A 89 -3.11 -12.38 7.29
CA LEU A 89 -2.75 -12.75 5.91
C LEU A 89 -3.97 -13.21 5.12
N VAL A 90 -4.79 -14.09 5.70
CA VAL A 90 -6.03 -14.57 5.08
C VAL A 90 -6.98 -13.41 4.83
N ALA A 91 -7.16 -12.50 5.79
CA ALA A 91 -7.98 -11.31 5.63
C ALA A 91 -7.44 -10.39 4.52
N ALA A 92 -6.12 -10.18 4.44
CA ALA A 92 -5.51 -9.38 3.39
C ALA A 92 -5.79 -9.96 2.00
N VAL A 93 -5.67 -11.28 1.85
CA VAL A 93 -5.96 -11.99 0.60
C VAL A 93 -7.46 -11.97 0.29
N ALA A 94 -8.32 -12.18 1.28
CA ALA A 94 -9.77 -12.15 1.11
C ALA A 94 -10.26 -10.77 0.66
N VAL A 95 -9.75 -9.69 1.25
CA VAL A 95 -10.07 -8.31 0.85
C VAL A 95 -9.46 -7.98 -0.52
N GLY A 96 -8.28 -8.51 -0.83
CA GLY A 96 -7.60 -8.31 -2.10
C GLY A 96 -8.18 -9.09 -3.28
N GLY A 97 -8.89 -10.19 -3.02
CA GLY A 97 -9.49 -11.06 -4.03
C GLY A 97 -8.46 -11.77 -4.90
N ARG A 98 -8.85 -12.16 -6.12
CA ARG A 98 -8.01 -12.94 -7.06
C ARG A 98 -6.71 -12.25 -7.46
N SER A 99 -6.64 -10.92 -7.37
CA SER A 99 -5.43 -10.15 -7.68
C SER A 99 -5.23 -9.03 -6.67
N VAL A 100 -4.54 -9.36 -5.59
CA VAL A 100 -4.14 -8.43 -4.52
C VAL A 100 -3.35 -7.23 -5.08
N ARG A 101 -2.63 -7.43 -6.19
CA ARG A 101 -1.86 -6.39 -6.91
C ARG A 101 -2.73 -5.38 -7.66
N ALA A 102 -3.91 -5.78 -8.12
CA ALA A 102 -4.79 -4.94 -8.93
C ALA A 102 -5.74 -4.07 -8.08
N VAL A 103 -5.70 -4.20 -6.76
CA VAL A 103 -6.61 -3.50 -5.84
C VAL A 103 -6.30 -2.00 -5.82
N THR A 104 -7.33 -1.16 -5.96
CA THR A 104 -7.22 0.31 -5.95
C THR A 104 -8.00 0.94 -4.79
N GLY A 105 -7.78 2.24 -4.55
CA GLY A 105 -8.54 3.03 -3.58
C GLY A 105 -8.45 2.55 -2.12
N VAL A 106 -9.59 2.52 -1.44
CA VAL A 106 -9.71 2.18 0.00
C VAL A 106 -9.26 0.74 0.29
N ARG A 107 -9.66 -0.21 -0.56
CA ARG A 107 -9.30 -1.63 -0.38
C ARG A 107 -7.79 -1.83 -0.37
N ARG A 108 -7.05 -1.09 -1.21
CA ARG A 108 -5.58 -1.15 -1.26
C ARG A 108 -4.95 -0.72 0.06
N ARG A 109 -5.54 0.29 0.72
CA ARG A 109 -5.08 0.77 2.04
C ARG A 109 -5.34 -0.30 3.10
N VAL A 110 -6.54 -0.88 3.13
CA VAL A 110 -6.91 -1.96 4.08
C VAL A 110 -5.96 -3.15 3.94
N VAL A 111 -5.75 -3.64 2.71
CA VAL A 111 -4.84 -4.76 2.43
C VAL A 111 -3.42 -4.43 2.88
N SER A 112 -2.94 -3.21 2.61
CA SER A 112 -1.62 -2.76 3.05
C SER A 112 -1.48 -2.73 4.57
N THR A 113 -2.52 -2.30 5.29
CA THR A 113 -2.54 -2.28 6.76
C THR A 113 -2.52 -3.69 7.31
N LEU A 114 -3.33 -4.60 6.75
CA LEU A 114 -3.38 -6.00 7.18
C LEU A 114 -2.04 -6.71 6.99
N PHE A 115 -1.38 -6.53 5.84
CA PHE A 115 -0.02 -7.05 5.64
C PHE A 115 0.99 -6.43 6.60
N SER A 116 0.88 -5.13 6.88
CA SER A 116 1.77 -4.44 7.82
C SER A 116 1.63 -4.99 9.24
N LEU A 117 0.40 -5.25 9.70
CA LEU A 117 0.19 -5.92 10.98
C LEU A 117 0.71 -7.36 10.95
N ALA A 118 0.51 -8.09 9.85
CA ALA A 118 1.01 -9.47 9.72
C ALA A 118 2.54 -9.55 9.80
N VAL A 119 3.25 -8.57 9.25
CA VAL A 119 4.72 -8.43 9.39
C VAL A 119 5.11 -8.33 10.86
N VAL A 120 4.44 -7.47 11.62
CA VAL A 120 4.72 -7.24 13.03
C VAL A 120 4.43 -8.49 13.84
N THR A 121 3.26 -9.11 13.66
CA THR A 121 2.90 -10.33 14.40
C THR A 121 3.80 -11.51 14.03
N ALA A 122 4.21 -11.63 12.76
CA ALA A 122 5.17 -12.67 12.33
C ALA A 122 6.54 -12.49 13.01
N ALA A 123 7.03 -11.27 13.13
CA ALA A 123 8.27 -10.95 13.83
C ALA A 123 8.20 -11.38 15.31
N PHE A 124 7.13 -10.99 16.02
CA PHE A 124 6.94 -11.39 17.42
C PHE A 124 6.75 -12.91 17.58
N THR A 125 6.03 -13.55 16.67
CA THR A 125 5.81 -15.01 16.68
C THR A 125 7.15 -15.73 16.59
N ALA A 126 7.98 -15.37 15.61
CA ALA A 126 9.27 -16.01 15.37
C ALA A 126 10.26 -15.76 16.52
N GLY A 127 10.30 -14.54 17.06
CA GLY A 127 11.13 -14.23 18.22
C GLY A 127 10.74 -15.01 19.46
N THR A 128 9.43 -15.14 19.74
CA THR A 128 8.92 -15.88 20.91
C THR A 128 9.08 -17.39 20.76
N ALA A 129 9.14 -17.90 19.52
CA ALA A 129 9.30 -19.32 19.25
C ALA A 129 10.70 -19.86 19.61
N VAL A 130 11.72 -19.00 19.66
CA VAL A 130 13.10 -19.40 19.96
C VAL A 130 13.52 -18.97 21.36
N SER A 131 14.44 -19.69 21.99
CA SER A 131 14.95 -19.40 23.35
C SER A 131 16.25 -18.61 23.37
N SER A 132 16.85 -18.39 22.21
CA SER A 132 18.12 -17.68 22.05
C SER A 132 18.03 -16.83 20.79
N ARG A 133 18.61 -15.64 20.84
CA ARG A 133 18.60 -14.66 19.73
C ARG A 133 17.18 -14.26 19.30
N GLU A 134 16.27 -14.15 20.27
CA GLU A 134 14.85 -13.86 20.06
C GLU A 134 14.65 -12.62 19.18
N PHE A 135 15.41 -11.57 19.47
CA PHE A 135 15.33 -10.31 18.73
C PHE A 135 15.86 -10.44 17.29
N VAL A 136 16.96 -11.16 17.06
CA VAL A 136 17.53 -11.40 15.72
C VAL A 136 16.59 -12.23 14.86
N VAL A 137 16.07 -13.33 15.39
CA VAL A 137 15.15 -14.22 14.66
C VAL A 137 13.85 -13.49 14.33
N GLY A 138 13.30 -12.75 15.31
CA GLY A 138 12.09 -11.96 15.11
C GLY A 138 12.27 -10.87 14.07
N ALA A 139 13.32 -10.05 14.20
CA ALA A 139 13.59 -8.95 13.26
C ALA A 139 13.83 -9.46 11.83
N THR A 140 14.63 -10.52 11.67
CA THR A 140 14.92 -11.11 10.37
C THR A 140 13.66 -11.68 9.71
N THR A 141 12.82 -12.38 10.48
CA THR A 141 11.54 -12.91 9.98
C THR A 141 10.61 -11.78 9.56
N GLY A 142 10.46 -10.76 10.40
CA GLY A 142 9.69 -9.56 10.09
C GLY A 142 10.15 -8.90 8.79
N PHE A 143 11.46 -8.74 8.60
CA PHE A 143 12.02 -8.17 7.39
C PHE A 143 11.70 -8.99 6.14
N VAL A 144 11.86 -10.33 6.18
CA VAL A 144 11.51 -11.20 5.05
C VAL A 144 10.02 -11.07 4.69
N VAL A 145 9.13 -11.08 5.68
CA VAL A 145 7.70 -10.90 5.46
C VAL A 145 7.39 -9.49 4.93
N ALA A 146 8.11 -8.46 5.40
CA ALA A 146 7.94 -7.08 4.93
C ALA A 146 8.33 -6.92 3.46
N VAL A 147 9.42 -7.58 3.02
CA VAL A 147 9.81 -7.63 1.62
C VAL A 147 8.71 -8.27 0.79
N ALA A 148 8.19 -9.43 1.21
CA ALA A 148 7.10 -10.10 0.50
C ALA A 148 5.84 -9.23 0.42
N ALA A 149 5.45 -8.58 1.52
CA ALA A 149 4.31 -7.66 1.57
C ALA A 149 4.49 -6.47 0.62
N TYR A 150 5.69 -5.86 0.59
CA TYR A 150 6.02 -4.75 -0.29
C TYR A 150 5.94 -5.14 -1.77
N LEU A 151 6.47 -6.33 -2.13
CA LEU A 151 6.41 -6.85 -3.50
C LEU A 151 4.98 -7.18 -3.95
N LEU A 152 4.11 -7.57 -3.01
CA LEU A 152 2.69 -7.82 -3.29
C LEU A 152 1.89 -6.53 -3.43
N VAL A 153 2.12 -5.54 -2.57
CA VAL A 153 1.33 -4.30 -2.53
C VAL A 153 2.24 -3.10 -2.25
N PRO A 154 2.86 -2.51 -3.30
CA PRO A 154 3.84 -1.43 -3.12
C PRO A 154 3.16 -0.09 -2.78
N THR A 155 2.82 0.11 -1.51
CA THR A 155 2.22 1.34 -0.95
C THR A 155 3.22 2.09 -0.08
N ALA A 156 2.91 3.36 0.23
CA ALA A 156 3.70 4.14 1.19
C ALA A 156 3.79 3.45 2.56
N LEU A 157 2.68 2.87 3.04
CA LEU A 157 2.67 2.13 4.30
C LEU A 157 3.55 0.87 4.23
N ALA A 158 3.51 0.11 3.12
CA ALA A 158 4.40 -1.03 2.94
C ALA A 158 5.89 -0.63 2.84
N CYS A 159 6.21 0.53 2.26
CA CYS A 159 7.56 1.08 2.32
C CYS A 159 7.99 1.39 3.77
N LEU A 160 7.10 2.03 4.54
CA LEU A 160 7.39 2.39 5.94
C LEU A 160 7.61 1.15 6.80
N THR A 161 6.79 0.12 6.64
CA THR A 161 6.98 -1.14 7.37
C THR A 161 8.24 -1.88 6.95
N LEU A 162 8.56 -1.89 5.66
CA LEU A 162 9.84 -2.44 5.17
C LEU A 162 11.03 -1.69 5.75
N ALA A 163 10.99 -0.35 5.78
CA ALA A 163 12.05 0.47 6.36
C ALA A 163 12.21 0.21 7.87
N ALA A 164 11.10 0.17 8.62
CA ALA A 164 11.11 -0.14 10.04
C ALA A 164 11.68 -1.55 10.32
N ALA A 165 11.28 -2.55 9.53
CA ALA A 165 11.78 -3.92 9.66
C ALA A 165 13.28 -4.02 9.31
N ALA A 166 13.75 -3.27 8.31
CA ALA A 166 15.17 -3.18 7.96
C ALA A 166 16.00 -2.57 9.10
N ILE A 167 15.52 -1.46 9.67
CA ILE A 167 16.15 -0.82 10.84
C ILE A 167 16.21 -1.79 12.02
N ALA A 168 15.08 -2.43 12.36
CA ALA A 168 15.02 -3.41 13.45
C ALA A 168 16.00 -4.57 13.23
N THR A 169 16.15 -5.04 11.98
CA THR A 169 17.10 -6.11 11.63
C THR A 169 18.54 -5.65 11.82
N VAL A 170 18.90 -4.45 11.37
CA VAL A 170 20.24 -3.90 11.58
C VAL A 170 20.54 -3.79 13.07
N ILE A 171 19.63 -3.20 13.84
CA ILE A 171 19.81 -3.08 15.31
C ILE A 171 20.02 -4.47 15.91
N ALA A 172 19.13 -5.43 15.62
CA ALA A 172 19.22 -6.78 16.20
C ALA A 172 20.54 -7.48 15.93
N TRP A 173 21.02 -7.43 14.68
CA TRP A 173 22.29 -8.05 14.31
C TRP A 173 23.49 -7.32 14.92
N THR A 174 23.48 -5.99 14.95
CA THR A 174 24.59 -5.22 15.53
C THR A 174 24.69 -5.41 17.04
N THR A 175 23.58 -5.44 17.78
CA THR A 175 23.59 -5.65 19.24
C THR A 175 23.96 -7.08 19.63
N GLU A 176 23.62 -8.08 18.80
CA GLU A 176 23.95 -9.48 19.10
C GLU A 176 25.41 -9.82 18.79
N TYR A 177 25.99 -9.27 17.70
CA TYR A 177 27.27 -9.76 17.16
C TYR A 177 28.40 -8.73 17.15
N ALA A 178 28.11 -7.43 17.20
CA ALA A 178 29.15 -6.44 17.45
C ALA A 178 29.15 -6.16 18.95
N ALA A 179 30.32 -6.17 19.60
CA ALA A 179 30.45 -5.69 20.97
C ALA A 179 29.69 -4.36 21.10
N ASP A 180 28.93 -4.16 22.18
CA ASP A 180 27.98 -3.05 22.44
C ASP A 180 28.62 -1.65 22.32
N VAL A 181 29.03 -1.28 21.12
CA VAL A 181 29.65 -0.01 20.78
C VAL A 181 28.57 0.76 20.00
N PRO A 182 27.97 1.80 20.60
CA PRO A 182 26.91 2.60 19.96
C PRO A 182 27.30 3.14 18.57
N LEU A 183 28.61 3.33 18.35
CA LEU A 183 29.18 3.71 17.06
C LEU A 183 28.85 2.70 15.95
N VAL A 184 28.93 1.39 16.21
CA VAL A 184 28.71 0.36 15.18
C VAL A 184 27.25 0.37 14.72
N VAL A 185 26.31 0.49 15.67
CA VAL A 185 24.88 0.63 15.37
C VAL A 185 24.63 1.88 14.53
N GLY A 186 25.21 3.02 14.93
CA GLY A 186 25.08 4.28 14.21
C GLY A 186 25.62 4.22 12.78
N VAL A 187 26.80 3.65 12.58
CA VAL A 187 27.42 3.47 11.25
C VAL A 187 26.59 2.54 10.38
N ALA A 188 26.09 1.42 10.92
CA ALA A 188 25.28 0.48 10.16
C ALA A 188 23.94 1.08 9.72
N LEU A 189 23.27 1.84 10.60
CA LEU A 189 22.04 2.56 10.26
C LEU A 189 22.28 3.67 9.23
N PHE A 190 23.39 4.39 9.36
CA PHE A 190 23.79 5.41 8.38
C PHE A 190 24.05 4.78 7.00
N ALA A 191 24.78 3.66 6.95
CA ALA A 191 25.01 2.91 5.72
C ALA A 191 23.71 2.40 5.10
N LEU A 192 22.77 1.89 5.90
CA LEU A 192 21.44 1.48 5.42
C LEU A 192 20.69 2.66 4.78
N GLY A 193 20.74 3.84 5.40
CA GLY A 193 20.15 5.07 4.85
C GLY A 193 20.78 5.48 3.53
N LEU A 194 22.12 5.42 3.42
CA LEU A 194 22.85 5.70 2.18
C LEU A 194 22.47 4.73 1.06
N ILE A 195 22.37 3.44 1.35
CA ILE A 195 21.93 2.42 0.39
C ILE A 195 20.53 2.76 -0.14
N GLY A 196 19.60 3.10 0.77
CA GLY A 196 18.25 3.52 0.40
C GLY A 196 18.24 4.76 -0.51
N ALA A 197 19.03 5.78 -0.18
CA ALA A 197 19.16 7.00 -0.97
C ALA A 197 19.73 6.73 -2.38
N LEU A 198 20.79 5.91 -2.47
CA LEU A 198 21.42 5.54 -3.74
C LEU A 198 20.47 4.75 -4.64
N LEU A 199 19.72 3.79 -4.09
CA LEU A 199 18.70 3.03 -4.82
C LEU A 199 17.60 3.95 -5.36
N SER A 200 17.16 4.93 -4.57
CA SER A 200 16.17 5.92 -5.02
C SER A 200 16.69 6.76 -6.20
N LEU A 201 17.95 7.16 -6.15
CA LEU A 201 18.58 7.96 -7.19
C LEU A 201 18.77 7.17 -8.48
N TRP A 202 19.17 5.91 -8.35
CA TRP A 202 19.36 4.99 -9.48
C TRP A 202 18.04 4.74 -10.22
N THR A 203 16.97 4.42 -9.48
CA THR A 203 15.65 4.17 -10.08
C THR A 203 15.03 5.43 -10.71
N PHE A 204 15.32 6.62 -10.18
CA PHE A 204 14.92 7.89 -10.80
C PHE A 204 15.68 8.13 -12.11
N CYS A 205 17.00 7.93 -12.11
CA CYS A 205 17.85 8.11 -13.29
C CYS A 205 17.45 7.17 -14.43
N ASP A 206 17.13 5.91 -14.12
CA ASP A 206 16.70 4.92 -15.11
C ASP A 206 15.33 5.27 -15.72
N ARG A 207 14.38 5.76 -14.91
CA ARG A 207 13.09 6.28 -15.40
C ARG A 207 13.24 7.53 -16.27
N CYS A 208 14.14 8.45 -15.92
CA CYS A 208 14.45 9.58 -16.79
C CYS A 208 15.04 9.11 -18.11
N ARG A 209 16.03 8.21 -18.07
CA ARG A 209 16.70 7.67 -19.26
C ARG A 209 15.73 7.00 -20.23
N SER A 210 14.76 6.22 -19.74
CA SER A 210 13.75 5.59 -20.59
C SER A 210 12.79 6.60 -21.22
N ARG A 211 12.38 7.63 -20.47
CA ARG A 211 11.48 8.69 -20.98
C ARG A 211 12.12 9.53 -22.09
N TRP A 212 13.42 9.84 -21.99
CA TRP A 212 14.15 10.57 -23.03
C TRP A 212 14.30 9.78 -24.34
N ARG A 213 14.35 8.44 -24.28
CA ARG A 213 14.40 7.59 -25.49
C ARG A 213 13.05 7.50 -26.22
N SER A 214 11.94 7.70 -25.51
CA SER A 214 10.60 7.64 -26.10
C SER A 214 10.10 8.94 -26.74
N VAL A 215 10.82 10.06 -26.60
CA VAL A 215 10.43 11.32 -27.27
C VAL A 215 10.77 11.21 -28.76
N PRO A 216 9.79 11.22 -29.68
CA PRO A 216 10.08 11.20 -31.10
C PRO A 216 10.86 12.46 -31.45
N ARG A 217 12.03 12.31 -32.09
CA ARG A 217 12.75 13.48 -32.61
C ARG A 217 11.82 14.20 -33.59
N PRO A 218 11.69 15.54 -33.52
CA PRO A 218 10.91 16.28 -34.49
C PRO A 218 11.46 15.94 -35.87
N ARG A 219 10.62 15.37 -36.73
CA ARG A 219 10.97 15.18 -38.14
C ARG A 219 11.20 16.59 -38.69
N CYS A 220 12.43 16.93 -39.00
CA CYS A 220 12.73 18.11 -39.80
C CYS A 220 12.04 17.90 -41.15
N SER A 221 10.83 18.42 -41.30
CA SER A 221 10.20 18.59 -42.59
C SER A 221 11.10 19.51 -43.39
N ALA A 222 11.69 18.98 -44.47
CA ALA A 222 12.48 19.77 -45.41
C ALA A 222 11.66 20.98 -45.86
N PRO A 223 12.27 22.17 -46.00
CA PRO A 223 11.57 23.35 -46.47
C PRO A 223 10.95 23.06 -47.84
N SER A 224 9.64 23.25 -47.95
CA SER A 224 8.94 23.14 -49.21
C SER A 224 9.29 24.34 -50.08
N ASN A 225 10.07 24.11 -51.13
CA ASN A 225 10.42 25.11 -52.14
C ASN A 225 9.16 25.45 -52.96
N ARG A 226 8.31 26.32 -52.41
CA ARG A 226 7.02 26.72 -53.01
C ARG A 226 7.06 28.14 -53.61
N TRP A 227 8.22 28.59 -54.11
CA TRP A 227 8.44 29.95 -54.62
C TRP A 227 8.90 30.03 -56.09
N ALA A 228 8.83 28.95 -56.87
CA ALA A 228 9.41 28.91 -58.22
C ALA A 228 8.44 29.08 -59.40
N ALA A 229 7.17 29.49 -59.21
CA ALA A 229 6.23 29.54 -60.35
C ALA A 229 5.19 30.66 -60.25
N THR A 230 5.63 31.92 -60.19
CA THR A 230 4.79 33.08 -60.52
C THR A 230 5.66 34.22 -61.04
N HIS A 231 6.27 34.07 -62.22
CA HIS A 231 6.65 35.16 -63.14
C HIS A 231 7.10 34.52 -64.46
N GLY A 232 6.22 34.55 -65.44
CA GLY A 232 6.41 34.08 -66.81
C GLY A 232 5.12 34.22 -67.58
#